data_AF-M9R226-F1
#
_entry.id   AF-M9R226-F1
#
_cell.length_a   1.000
_cell.length_b   1.000
_cell.length_c   1.000
_cell.angle_alpha   90.00
_cell.angle_beta   90.00
_cell.angle_gamma   90.00
#
_symmetry.space_group_name_H-M   'P 1'
#
loop_
_entity.id
_entity.type
_entity.pdbx_description
1 polymer ?
#
loop_
_entity_poly.entity_id
_entity_poly.type
_entity_poly.pdbx_seq_one_letter_code
_entity_poly.pdbx_strand_id
1 'polypeptide(L)'
;MLKTETRHAIDPATAKTLDTERLRDHFHVGGLFADGEINLVYSHYDRLILGSAVPAGKSLTLDKVAAAGTATILERREMGVLNIGDTGSVSVAGETYDLENGEVLYIGMGAGPVKFLGEGRFYVLSAPAHQTYPTTLIKLKDARRVEMGARETANERVIIQFLHPEVCKSCQLLMGYTQFAEGSVWNTMPAHLHDRRMEAYLYFQLPENQRVFHLMGEPSQTRHIVIANEEAVISPPWSVHAGAGTSSYTFCWAMAGADVICVGRRTCDETLGRITDAGGSASSVLVDFADPMAGQGLFDGQPIDILVNNAGIIRRNDAVDFTEDDWDAVMDVNLKALFFTTQAFAKAALARGGQGRVVNIASLLSFQGGIRVPSYTASKHGVAGLTKLLANEWAAKGINVNAVAPGYIETNNTEALRADPERNKSILDRIPAGRWGEASDIAGAAVYLCTPAAGYVHGAVLNVDGGWLAR
;
A
#
# COMPACT_ATOMS: atom_id res chain seq x y z
N MET A 1 -27.32 16.42 4.43
CA MET A 1 -27.68 15.21 3.62
C MET A 1 -26.39 14.44 3.31
N LEU A 2 -26.37 13.11 3.42
CA LEU A 2 -25.20 12.31 3.00
C LEU A 2 -25.38 11.87 1.54
N LYS A 3 -24.40 12.19 0.69
CA LYS A 3 -24.29 11.70 -0.69
C LYS A 3 -23.01 10.89 -0.83
N THR A 4 -23.10 9.78 -1.55
CA THR A 4 -21.99 8.87 -1.79
C THR A 4 -21.94 8.50 -3.26
N GLU A 5 -20.77 8.63 -3.86
CA GLU A 5 -20.45 8.14 -5.20
C GLU A 5 -19.38 7.04 -5.11
N THR A 6 -19.33 6.12 -6.06
CA THR A 6 -18.27 5.09 -6.15
C THR A 6 -17.51 5.26 -7.45
N ARG A 7 -16.17 5.35 -7.36
CA ARG A 7 -15.25 5.39 -8.51
C ARG A 7 -14.52 4.04 -8.61
N HIS A 8 -14.65 3.39 -9.75
CA HIS A 8 -13.94 2.12 -10.02
C HIS A 8 -12.51 2.38 -10.51
N ALA A 9 -11.61 1.47 -10.15
CA ALA A 9 -10.23 1.51 -10.62
C ALA A 9 -10.17 1.14 -12.10
N ILE A 10 -9.36 1.86 -12.87
CA ILE A 10 -9.04 1.58 -14.28
C ILE A 10 -7.53 1.42 -14.47
N ASP A 11 -7.15 0.67 -15.50
CA ASP A 11 -5.77 0.41 -15.88
C ASP A 11 -5.20 1.55 -16.76
N PRO A 12 -3.86 1.69 -16.85
CA PRO A 12 -3.23 2.75 -17.64
C PRO A 12 -3.51 2.64 -19.14
N ALA A 13 -3.71 1.43 -19.69
CA ALA A 13 -3.97 1.25 -21.11
C ALA A 13 -5.38 1.74 -21.49
N THR A 14 -6.36 1.60 -20.60
CA THR A 14 -7.67 2.27 -20.73
C THR A 14 -7.52 3.78 -20.53
N ALA A 15 -6.88 4.21 -19.44
CA ALA A 15 -6.79 5.62 -19.06
C ALA A 15 -6.16 6.51 -20.15
N LYS A 16 -5.11 6.04 -20.85
CA LYS A 16 -4.46 6.81 -21.92
C LYS A 16 -5.36 7.10 -23.12
N THR A 17 -6.47 6.37 -23.28
CA THR A 17 -7.42 6.56 -24.39
C THR A 17 -8.57 7.52 -24.07
N LEU A 18 -8.69 7.91 -22.80
CA LEU A 18 -9.79 8.76 -22.35
C LEU A 18 -9.63 10.20 -22.86
N ASP A 19 -10.76 10.78 -23.25
CA ASP A 19 -10.87 12.21 -23.49
C ASP A 19 -10.94 13.00 -22.17
N THR A 20 -11.02 14.32 -22.27
CA THR A 20 -11.03 15.21 -21.10
C THR A 20 -12.23 14.96 -20.17
N GLU A 21 -13.41 14.71 -20.72
CA GLU A 21 -14.62 14.47 -19.93
C GLU A 21 -14.50 13.16 -19.15
N ARG A 22 -14.10 12.08 -19.81
CA ARG A 22 -13.93 10.78 -19.17
C ARG A 22 -12.79 10.76 -18.16
N LEU A 23 -11.69 11.48 -18.38
CA LEU A 23 -10.65 11.64 -17.35
C LEU A 23 -11.22 12.28 -16.09
N ARG A 24 -12.07 13.30 -16.24
CA ARG A 24 -12.73 13.94 -15.10
C ARG A 24 -13.70 12.98 -14.42
N ASP A 25 -14.54 12.27 -15.18
CA ASP A 25 -15.48 11.28 -14.65
C ASP A 25 -14.80 10.13 -13.89
N HIS A 26 -13.52 9.86 -14.11
CA HIS A 26 -12.81 8.82 -13.37
C HIS A 26 -12.02 9.34 -12.18
N PHE A 27 -11.38 10.50 -12.32
CA PHE A 27 -10.33 10.92 -11.38
C PHE A 27 -10.63 12.26 -10.72
N HIS A 28 -11.44 13.12 -11.33
CA HIS A 28 -11.83 14.41 -10.76
C HIS A 28 -12.97 14.24 -9.76
N VAL A 29 -12.89 15.02 -8.68
CA VAL A 29 -13.91 15.09 -7.65
C VAL A 29 -14.21 16.56 -7.36
N GLY A 30 -15.24 17.09 -8.01
CA GLY A 30 -15.76 18.45 -7.80
C GLY A 30 -16.99 18.49 -6.91
N GLY A 31 -17.38 19.69 -6.49
CA GLY A 31 -18.63 19.92 -5.75
C GLY A 31 -18.65 19.32 -4.33
N LEU A 32 -17.48 19.03 -3.76
CA LEU A 32 -17.37 18.42 -2.43
C LEU A 32 -18.01 19.31 -1.35
N PHE A 33 -17.59 20.57 -1.26
CA PHE A 33 -17.89 21.45 -0.12
C PHE A 33 -19.23 22.19 -0.25
N ALA A 34 -20.32 21.44 -0.38
CA ALA A 34 -21.68 21.98 -0.42
C ALA A 34 -22.28 22.12 1.00
N ASP A 35 -22.90 23.27 1.26
CA ASP A 35 -23.45 23.62 2.58
C ASP A 35 -24.58 22.66 3.02
N GLY A 36 -24.49 22.22 4.28
CA GLY A 36 -25.46 21.29 4.89
C GLY A 36 -25.35 19.86 4.37
N GLU A 37 -24.26 19.50 3.69
CA GLU A 37 -24.05 18.20 3.07
C GLU A 37 -22.78 17.50 3.57
N ILE A 38 -22.83 16.15 3.50
CA ILE A 38 -21.66 15.29 3.53
C ILE A 38 -21.59 14.66 2.14
N ASN A 39 -20.53 14.93 1.39
CA ASN A 39 -20.33 14.43 0.03
C ASN A 39 -19.09 13.54 0.03
N LEU A 40 -19.26 12.25 -0.25
CA LEU A 40 -18.18 11.27 -0.22
C LEU A 40 -18.03 10.55 -1.56
N VAL A 41 -16.79 10.24 -1.90
CA VAL A 41 -16.42 9.34 -3.00
C VAL A 41 -15.71 8.13 -2.41
N TYR A 42 -16.25 6.94 -2.66
CA TYR A 42 -15.58 5.67 -2.42
C TYR A 42 -14.75 5.31 -3.64
N SER A 43 -13.42 5.31 -3.50
CA SER A 43 -12.50 4.88 -4.54
C SER A 43 -12.19 3.40 -4.39
N HIS A 44 -12.22 2.64 -5.50
CA HIS A 44 -11.70 1.27 -5.50
C HIS A 44 -10.16 1.19 -5.41
N TYR A 45 -9.45 2.32 -5.57
CA TYR A 45 -8.04 2.40 -5.24
C TYR A 45 -7.88 2.42 -3.72
N ASP A 46 -7.30 1.35 -3.16
CA ASP A 46 -7.11 1.09 -1.72
C ASP A 46 -8.36 1.23 -0.85
N ARG A 47 -9.55 1.24 -1.46
CA ARG A 47 -10.85 1.45 -0.78
C ARG A 47 -10.88 2.75 0.03
N LEU A 48 -10.10 3.75 -0.39
CA LEU A 48 -10.08 5.07 0.23
C LEU A 48 -11.44 5.73 0.02
N ILE A 49 -11.99 6.31 1.09
CA ILE A 49 -13.11 7.23 1.01
C ILE A 49 -12.54 8.63 1.17
N LEU A 50 -12.79 9.51 0.22
CA LEU A 50 -12.45 10.93 0.29
C LEU A 50 -13.72 11.76 0.14
N GLY A 51 -13.76 12.95 0.70
CA GLY A 51 -14.90 13.84 0.54
C GLY A 51 -14.92 14.97 1.57
N SER A 52 -16.09 15.52 1.85
CA SER A 52 -16.20 16.60 2.82
C SER A 52 -17.51 16.58 3.60
N ALA A 53 -17.51 17.28 4.72
CA ALA A 53 -18.69 17.62 5.50
C ALA A 53 -18.68 19.13 5.77
N VAL A 54 -19.75 19.83 5.39
CA VAL A 54 -19.90 21.28 5.60
C VAL A 54 -21.20 21.52 6.37
N PRO A 55 -21.16 21.67 7.70
CA PRO A 55 -22.38 21.74 8.50
C PRO A 55 -23.19 23.00 8.25
N ALA A 56 -22.54 24.14 7.98
CA ALA A 56 -23.17 25.44 7.73
C ALA A 56 -24.24 25.78 8.79
N GLY A 57 -23.84 25.76 10.05
CA GLY A 57 -24.69 26.01 11.22
C GLY A 57 -25.62 24.86 11.62
N LYS A 58 -25.62 23.74 10.88
CA LYS A 58 -26.39 22.53 11.21
C LYS A 58 -25.51 21.49 11.92
N SER A 59 -26.12 20.36 12.29
CA SER A 59 -25.39 19.16 12.71
C SER A 59 -25.48 18.11 11.61
N LEU A 60 -24.32 17.64 11.14
CA LEU A 60 -24.24 16.55 10.17
C LEU A 60 -23.63 15.32 10.83
N THR A 61 -24.22 14.15 10.63
CA THR A 61 -23.71 12.89 11.19
C THR A 61 -23.28 11.96 10.06
N LEU A 62 -22.01 11.56 10.06
CA LEU A 62 -21.48 10.47 9.25
C LEU A 62 -21.48 9.19 10.08
N ASP A 63 -22.45 8.32 9.81
CA ASP A 63 -22.57 7.04 10.50
C ASP A 63 -22.36 5.88 9.53
N LYS A 64 -23.31 5.62 8.63
CA LYS A 64 -23.24 4.47 7.72
C LYS A 64 -22.95 4.91 6.28
N VAL A 65 -21.96 4.26 5.65
CA VAL A 65 -21.68 4.37 4.21
C VAL A 65 -21.85 3.00 3.59
N ALA A 66 -22.83 2.85 2.69
CA ALA A 66 -23.20 1.55 2.14
C ALA A 66 -22.02 0.81 1.47
N ALA A 67 -21.19 1.55 0.72
CA ALA A 67 -20.02 1.00 0.04
C ALA A 67 -18.93 0.47 0.99
N ALA A 68 -18.93 0.89 2.27
CA ALA A 68 -18.00 0.36 3.27
C ALA A 68 -18.40 -1.05 3.77
N GLY A 69 -19.67 -1.45 3.63
CA GLY A 69 -20.15 -2.79 3.97
C GLY A 69 -20.19 -3.11 5.48
N THR A 70 -20.06 -2.10 6.33
CA THR A 70 -20.03 -2.21 7.80
C THR A 70 -21.27 -1.58 8.44
N ALA A 71 -21.51 -1.87 9.73
CA ALA A 71 -22.61 -1.31 10.50
C ALA A 71 -22.44 0.21 10.69
N THR A 72 -21.21 0.65 10.96
CA THR A 72 -20.80 2.06 11.04
C THR A 72 -19.54 2.29 10.17
N ILE A 73 -19.28 3.54 9.80
CA ILE A 73 -18.17 3.94 8.93
C ILE A 73 -16.82 3.59 9.53
N LEU A 74 -16.66 3.71 10.85
CA LEU A 74 -15.40 3.46 11.55
C LEU A 74 -15.28 2.06 12.13
N GLU A 75 -16.25 1.16 11.94
CA GLU A 75 -16.18 -0.22 12.48
C GLU A 75 -14.86 -0.92 12.10
N ARG A 76 -14.39 -0.71 10.87
CA ARG A 76 -13.14 -1.28 10.33
C ARG A 76 -12.32 -0.28 9.54
N ARG A 77 -12.39 1.00 9.92
CA ARG A 77 -11.74 2.11 9.23
C ARG A 77 -11.20 3.13 10.22
N GLU A 78 -10.13 3.79 9.80
CA GLU A 78 -9.63 5.01 10.44
C GLU A 78 -10.04 6.23 9.61
N MET A 79 -9.95 7.42 10.18
CA MET A 79 -10.33 8.66 9.50
C MET A 79 -9.43 9.84 9.89
N GLY A 80 -9.04 10.62 8.89
CA GLY A 80 -8.46 11.95 9.05
C GLY A 80 -9.49 13.00 8.67
N VAL A 81 -9.62 14.04 9.49
CA VAL A 81 -10.50 15.17 9.25
C VAL A 81 -9.69 16.46 9.28
N LEU A 82 -9.51 17.11 8.14
CA LEU A 82 -8.87 18.43 8.03
C LEU A 82 -9.93 19.52 7.95
N ASN A 83 -9.82 20.56 8.77
CA ASN A 83 -10.63 21.75 8.58
C ASN A 83 -9.93 22.74 7.63
N ILE A 84 -10.59 23.14 6.55
CA ILE A 84 -10.10 24.15 5.60
C ILE A 84 -10.87 25.48 5.66
N GLY A 85 -11.89 25.57 6.51
CA GLY A 85 -12.75 26.74 6.68
C GLY A 85 -12.58 27.44 8.03
N ASP A 86 -13.64 28.09 8.51
CA ASP A 86 -13.70 28.68 9.84
C ASP A 86 -13.63 27.61 10.94
N THR A 87 -13.43 28.02 12.19
CA THR A 87 -13.45 27.07 13.31
C THR A 87 -14.79 26.33 13.38
N GLY A 88 -14.71 25.01 13.45
CA GLY A 88 -15.86 24.14 13.66
C GLY A 88 -15.53 23.00 14.61
N SER A 89 -16.52 22.20 14.97
CA SER A 89 -16.34 21.12 15.94
C SER A 89 -16.66 19.76 15.34
N VAL A 90 -15.89 18.76 15.74
CA VAL A 90 -16.12 17.34 15.42
C VAL A 90 -16.37 16.59 16.72
N SER A 91 -17.52 15.93 16.83
CA SER A 91 -17.84 15.08 17.99
C SER A 91 -17.82 13.61 17.60
N VAL A 92 -17.12 12.80 18.39
CA VAL A 92 -17.01 11.35 18.20
C VAL A 92 -16.77 10.67 19.54
N ALA A 93 -17.34 9.48 19.73
CA ALA A 93 -17.19 8.70 20.97
C ALA A 93 -17.53 9.45 22.27
N GLY A 94 -18.41 10.46 22.22
CA GLY A 94 -18.81 11.27 23.37
C GLY A 94 -17.90 12.47 23.68
N GLU A 95 -16.79 12.63 22.95
CA GLU A 95 -15.92 13.79 23.03
C GLU A 95 -16.19 14.76 21.88
N THR A 96 -15.87 16.04 22.07
CA THR A 96 -15.98 17.08 21.05
C THR A 96 -14.65 17.83 20.95
N TYR A 97 -14.18 17.99 19.72
CA TYR A 97 -12.92 18.64 19.39
C TYR A 97 -13.22 19.86 18.54
N ASP A 98 -12.72 21.02 18.95
CA ASP A 98 -12.74 22.23 18.13
C ASP A 98 -11.49 22.22 17.24
N LEU A 99 -11.71 22.36 15.93
CA LEU A 99 -10.66 22.37 14.92
C LEU A 99 -10.58 23.77 14.31
N GLU A 100 -9.45 24.44 14.48
CA GLU A 100 -9.15 25.68 13.76
C GLU A 100 -8.78 25.40 12.29
N ASN A 101 -8.68 26.46 11.48
CA ASN A 101 -8.26 26.34 10.09
C ASN A 101 -6.88 25.67 9.97
N GLY A 102 -6.79 24.62 9.16
CA GLY A 102 -5.56 23.85 8.94
C GLY A 102 -5.30 22.75 9.97
N GLU A 103 -6.11 22.59 11.02
CA GLU A 103 -5.92 21.51 12.00
C GLU A 103 -6.54 20.18 11.53
N VAL A 104 -5.98 19.07 12.02
CA VAL A 104 -6.40 17.71 11.66
C VAL A 104 -6.83 16.93 12.89
N LEU A 105 -7.99 16.30 12.85
CA LEU A 105 -8.40 15.27 13.82
C LEU A 105 -8.21 13.88 13.21
N TYR A 106 -7.35 13.08 13.83
CA TYR A 106 -7.30 11.64 13.60
C TYR A 106 -8.37 10.93 14.43
N ILE A 107 -9.11 10.01 13.84
CA ILE A 107 -10.13 9.20 14.51
C ILE A 107 -9.84 7.72 14.21
N GLY A 108 -9.60 6.95 15.27
CA GLY A 108 -9.26 5.54 15.16
C GLY A 108 -10.44 4.61 14.88
N MET A 109 -10.10 3.39 14.46
CA MET A 109 -11.07 2.31 14.27
C MET A 109 -11.92 2.05 15.51
N GLY A 110 -13.23 1.90 15.30
CA GLY A 110 -14.21 1.55 16.33
C GLY A 110 -14.86 2.76 17.01
N ALA A 111 -14.49 4.00 16.67
CA ALA A 111 -14.99 5.20 17.35
C ALA A 111 -16.49 5.50 17.09
N GLY A 112 -17.11 4.82 16.12
CA GLY A 112 -18.54 4.91 15.82
C GLY A 112 -18.90 6.09 14.90
N PRO A 113 -20.11 6.65 15.03
CA PRO A 113 -20.56 7.78 14.23
C PRO A 113 -19.77 9.06 14.53
N VAL A 114 -19.51 9.85 13.49
CA VAL A 114 -18.81 11.14 13.59
C VAL A 114 -19.80 12.27 13.31
N LYS A 115 -19.88 13.27 14.20
CA LYS A 115 -20.74 14.45 14.03
C LYS A 115 -19.89 15.67 13.72
N PHE A 116 -20.32 16.44 12.73
CA PHE A 116 -19.71 17.71 12.33
C PHE A 116 -20.68 18.85 12.66
N LEU A 117 -20.14 19.91 13.25
CA LEU A 117 -20.89 21.03 13.84
C LEU A 117 -20.22 22.38 13.50
N GLY A 118 -21.00 23.45 13.58
CA GLY A 118 -20.52 24.83 13.42
C GLY A 118 -20.32 25.26 11.97
N GLU A 119 -19.36 26.14 11.76
CA GLU A 119 -19.07 26.77 10.45
C GLU A 119 -17.84 26.17 9.75
N GLY A 120 -17.30 25.07 10.28
CA GLY A 120 -16.15 24.38 9.69
C GLY A 120 -16.43 23.80 8.31
N ARG A 121 -15.38 23.73 7.48
CA ARG A 121 -15.38 23.07 6.18
C ARG A 121 -14.43 21.89 6.25
N PHE A 122 -14.96 20.70 6.50
CA PHE A 122 -14.14 19.55 6.83
C PHE A 122 -13.87 18.69 5.60
N TYR A 123 -12.60 18.51 5.23
CA TYR A 123 -12.17 17.45 4.32
C TYR A 123 -12.01 16.15 5.10
N VAL A 124 -12.64 15.09 4.62
CA VAL A 124 -12.73 13.78 5.28
C VAL A 124 -12.05 12.74 4.42
N LEU A 125 -11.11 12.02 5.03
CA LEU A 125 -10.42 10.88 4.44
C LEU A 125 -10.57 9.67 5.33
N SER A 126 -10.90 8.51 4.77
CA SER A 126 -11.02 7.28 5.54
C SER A 126 -10.47 6.07 4.77
N ALA A 127 -9.59 5.34 5.42
CA ALA A 127 -8.99 4.11 4.91
C ALA A 127 -9.39 2.91 5.80
N PRO A 128 -9.38 1.67 5.28
CA PRO A 128 -9.49 0.48 6.12
C PRO A 128 -8.48 0.48 7.27
N ALA A 129 -8.88 -0.01 8.43
CA ALA A 129 -8.01 -0.13 9.59
C ALA A 129 -8.18 -1.49 10.24
N HIS A 130 -7.12 -1.96 10.88
CA HIS A 130 -7.06 -3.29 11.51
C HIS A 130 -6.68 -3.21 13.00
N GLN A 131 -6.25 -2.03 13.43
CA GLN A 131 -5.87 -1.71 14.79
C GLN A 131 -6.56 -0.40 15.21
N THR A 132 -7.01 -0.34 16.46
CA THR A 132 -7.49 0.90 17.05
C THR A 132 -6.29 1.70 17.58
N TYR A 133 -6.21 2.97 17.17
CA TYR A 133 -5.34 3.98 17.76
C TYR A 133 -6.21 5.11 18.35
N PRO A 134 -5.72 5.87 19.34
CA PRO A 134 -6.52 6.89 20.01
C PRO A 134 -6.86 8.05 19.07
N THR A 135 -8.10 8.52 19.14
CA THR A 135 -8.52 9.79 18.51
C THR A 135 -7.61 10.92 19.01
N THR A 136 -7.03 11.69 18.08
CA THR A 136 -6.00 12.68 18.38
C THR A 136 -6.23 13.94 17.55
N LEU A 137 -6.45 15.07 18.22
CA LEU A 137 -6.43 16.39 17.58
C LEU A 137 -4.98 16.84 17.42
N ILE A 138 -4.58 17.15 16.20
CA ILE A 138 -3.23 17.56 15.82
C ILE A 138 -3.30 19.02 15.39
N LYS A 139 -2.81 19.90 16.26
CA LYS A 139 -2.76 21.33 15.99
C LYS A 139 -1.61 21.67 15.06
N LEU A 140 -1.68 22.83 14.40
CA LEU A 140 -0.62 23.28 13.48
C LEU A 140 0.77 23.32 14.11
N LYS A 141 0.85 23.70 15.39
CA LYS A 141 2.11 23.77 16.15
C LYS A 141 2.71 22.39 16.49
N ASP A 142 1.86 21.34 16.47
CA ASP A 142 2.24 19.98 16.83
C ASP A 142 2.55 19.13 15.57
N ALA A 143 2.27 19.68 14.37
CA ALA A 143 2.57 19.05 13.10
C ALA A 143 4.06 19.14 12.74
N ARG A 144 4.56 18.12 12.04
CA ARG A 144 5.92 18.12 11.49
C ARG A 144 5.98 19.03 10.27
N ARG A 145 6.93 19.96 10.26
CA ARG A 145 7.10 20.95 9.20
C ARG A 145 8.42 20.74 8.47
N VAL A 146 8.37 20.85 7.14
CA VAL A 146 9.54 20.74 6.28
C VAL A 146 9.50 21.86 5.24
N GLU A 147 10.34 22.86 5.38
CA GLU A 147 10.58 23.87 4.34
C GLU A 147 11.49 23.32 3.24
N MET A 148 11.12 23.48 1.98
CA MET A 148 11.94 23.05 0.86
C MET A 148 11.59 23.77 -0.45
N GLY A 149 12.39 23.50 -1.48
CA GLY A 149 12.23 24.12 -2.79
C GLY A 149 12.87 25.50 -2.87
N ALA A 150 12.72 26.14 -4.02
CA ALA A 150 13.34 27.42 -4.33
C ALA A 150 12.49 28.19 -5.37
N ARG A 151 12.52 29.52 -5.29
CA ARG A 151 11.78 30.40 -6.21
C ARG A 151 12.22 30.23 -7.66
N GLU A 152 13.50 29.99 -7.89
CA GLU A 152 14.09 29.78 -9.21
C GLU A 152 13.49 28.58 -9.93
N THR A 153 13.01 27.60 -9.17
CA THR A 153 12.33 26.41 -9.67
C THR A 153 10.81 26.45 -9.47
N ALA A 154 10.28 27.61 -9.06
CA ALA A 154 8.87 27.87 -8.78
C ALA A 154 8.21 26.80 -7.90
N ASN A 155 8.94 26.30 -6.90
CA ASN A 155 8.48 25.24 -6.01
C ASN A 155 8.81 25.50 -4.52
N GLU A 156 9.13 26.74 -4.15
CA GLU A 156 9.34 27.13 -2.74
C GLU A 156 8.05 26.88 -1.94
N ARG A 157 8.14 26.05 -0.91
CA ARG A 157 6.96 25.52 -0.20
C ARG A 157 7.28 25.05 1.21
N VAL A 158 6.21 24.90 2.00
CA VAL A 158 6.24 24.23 3.31
C VAL A 158 5.35 23.00 3.25
N ILE A 159 5.89 21.84 3.63
CA ILE A 159 5.13 20.60 3.82
C ILE A 159 4.80 20.48 5.31
N ILE A 160 3.51 20.31 5.62
CA ILE A 160 3.00 20.19 6.98
C ILE A 160 2.35 18.80 7.10
N GLN A 161 2.92 17.96 7.96
CA GLN A 161 2.56 16.55 8.09
C GLN A 161 1.87 16.30 9.43
N PHE A 162 0.66 15.74 9.37
CA PHE A 162 -0.19 15.50 10.53
C PHE A 162 -0.28 14.01 10.84
N LEU A 163 -0.80 13.22 9.89
CA LEU A 163 -0.79 11.76 10.00
C LEU A 163 0.53 11.26 9.43
N HIS A 164 1.54 11.26 10.29
CA HIS A 164 2.90 10.84 10.02
C HIS A 164 3.43 10.11 11.26
N PRO A 165 4.26 9.04 11.13
CA PRO A 165 4.69 8.22 12.27
C PRO A 165 5.35 8.98 13.42
N GLU A 166 6.01 10.11 13.15
CA GLU A 166 6.62 10.98 14.16
C GLU A 166 5.60 11.87 14.92
N VAL A 167 4.37 11.99 14.43
CA VAL A 167 3.33 12.91 14.96
C VAL A 167 2.16 12.13 15.54
N CYS A 168 1.58 11.21 14.75
CA CYS A 168 0.39 10.44 15.13
C CYS A 168 0.45 9.04 14.50
N LYS A 169 0.08 8.02 15.29
CA LYS A 169 -0.01 6.65 14.79
C LYS A 169 -1.33 6.43 14.06
N SER A 170 -1.24 5.85 12.87
CA SER A 170 -2.34 5.36 12.05
C SER A 170 -2.01 3.93 11.56
N CYS A 171 -2.99 3.21 11.00
CA CYS A 171 -2.76 1.90 10.39
C CYS A 171 -2.04 2.05 9.05
N GLN A 172 -2.57 2.88 8.17
CA GLN A 172 -2.04 3.08 6.83
C GLN A 172 -2.24 4.51 6.30
N LEU A 173 -3.20 5.25 6.86
CA LEU A 173 -3.50 6.60 6.41
C LEU A 173 -2.36 7.57 6.77
N LEU A 174 -1.74 8.12 5.73
CA LEU A 174 -0.83 9.26 5.83
C LEU A 174 -1.51 10.50 5.28
N MET A 175 -1.28 11.64 5.90
CA MET A 175 -1.96 12.89 5.53
C MET A 175 -1.13 14.10 5.93
N GLY A 176 -1.02 15.01 4.99
CA GLY A 176 -0.46 16.33 5.19
C GLY A 176 -1.01 17.30 4.17
N TYR A 177 -0.53 18.53 4.23
CA TYR A 177 -0.75 19.46 3.14
C TYR A 177 0.49 20.32 2.91
N THR A 178 0.57 20.88 1.73
CA THR A 178 1.70 21.66 1.27
C THR A 178 1.22 23.04 0.86
N GLN A 179 1.86 24.07 1.40
CA GLN A 179 1.58 25.47 1.13
C GLN A 179 2.71 26.06 0.29
N PHE A 180 2.37 26.63 -0.87
CA PHE A 180 3.35 27.31 -1.71
C PHE A 180 3.57 28.75 -1.29
N ALA A 181 4.84 29.17 -1.34
CA ALA A 181 5.18 30.58 -1.29
C ALA A 181 4.64 31.29 -2.54
N GLU A 182 4.37 32.60 -2.42
CA GLU A 182 3.95 33.43 -3.55
C GLU A 182 4.95 33.30 -4.71
N GLY A 183 4.43 33.11 -5.93
CA GLY A 183 5.22 32.90 -7.14
C GLY A 183 5.66 31.45 -7.36
N SER A 184 5.43 30.53 -6.42
CA SER A 184 5.66 29.10 -6.61
C SER A 184 4.38 28.35 -6.95
N VAL A 185 4.45 27.44 -7.91
CA VAL A 185 3.29 26.79 -8.55
C VAL A 185 3.45 25.29 -8.78
N TRP A 186 4.67 24.75 -8.69
CA TRP A 186 4.95 23.34 -8.97
C TRP A 186 4.96 22.49 -7.70
N ASN A 187 4.03 21.54 -7.61
CA ASN A 187 4.17 20.42 -6.68
C ASN A 187 4.87 19.23 -7.33
N THR A 188 5.48 18.38 -6.49
CA THR A 188 6.02 17.06 -6.86
C THR A 188 6.80 17.06 -8.18
N MET A 189 7.81 17.92 -8.29
CA MET A 189 8.73 17.97 -9.42
C MET A 189 10.17 17.76 -8.93
N PRO A 190 10.91 16.76 -9.46
CA PRO A 190 10.50 15.81 -10.50
C PRO A 190 9.36 14.87 -10.05
N ALA A 191 8.46 14.57 -10.98
CA ALA A 191 7.34 13.66 -10.76
C ALA A 191 7.83 12.22 -10.58
N HIS A 192 7.08 11.43 -9.82
CA HIS A 192 7.40 10.04 -9.53
C HIS A 192 6.12 9.20 -9.43
N LEU A 193 6.27 7.87 -9.31
CA LEU A 193 5.16 6.92 -9.19
C LEU A 193 5.09 6.32 -7.79
N HIS A 194 3.91 5.86 -7.40
CA HIS A 194 3.66 5.18 -6.12
C HIS A 194 2.95 3.85 -6.35
N ASP A 195 3.61 2.88 -6.96
CA ASP A 195 2.95 1.62 -7.38
C ASP A 195 2.29 0.80 -6.24
N ARG A 196 2.60 1.13 -4.98
CA ARG A 196 2.07 0.48 -3.76
C ARG A 196 1.10 1.35 -2.94
N ARG A 197 0.79 2.57 -3.39
CA ARG A 197 -0.12 3.49 -2.70
C ARG A 197 -0.88 4.31 -3.72
N MET A 198 -2.19 4.40 -3.56
CA MET A 198 -2.93 5.47 -4.19
C MET A 198 -2.76 6.78 -3.41
N GLU A 199 -2.94 7.91 -4.10
CA GLU A 199 -3.03 9.21 -3.46
C GLU A 199 -4.36 9.91 -3.76
N ALA A 200 -4.78 10.78 -2.84
CA ALA A 200 -5.84 11.74 -3.07
C ALA A 200 -5.33 13.16 -2.80
N TYR A 201 -5.52 14.05 -3.77
CA TYR A 201 -5.11 15.45 -3.70
C TYR A 201 -6.35 16.33 -3.58
N LEU A 202 -6.47 17.15 -2.53
CA LEU A 202 -7.43 18.24 -2.46
C LEU A 202 -6.70 19.57 -2.65
N TYR A 203 -7.09 20.36 -3.64
CA TYR A 203 -6.54 21.69 -3.87
C TYR A 203 -7.41 22.75 -3.18
N PHE A 204 -6.82 23.66 -2.41
CA PHE A 204 -7.54 24.71 -1.69
C PHE A 204 -6.67 25.96 -1.50
N GLN A 205 -7.27 27.06 -1.01
CA GLN A 205 -6.61 28.38 -0.97
C GLN A 205 -6.08 28.81 -2.37
N LEU A 206 -6.79 28.41 -3.41
CA LEU A 206 -6.56 28.85 -4.79
C LEU A 206 -7.55 29.98 -5.09
N PRO A 207 -7.11 31.14 -5.61
CA PRO A 207 -8.03 32.21 -5.99
C PRO A 207 -9.05 31.75 -7.06
N GLU A 208 -10.27 32.27 -7.01
CA GLU A 208 -11.41 31.77 -7.80
C GLU A 208 -11.17 31.74 -9.33
N ASN A 209 -10.39 32.69 -9.84
CA ASN A 209 -10.03 32.79 -11.26
C ASN A 209 -8.76 32.01 -11.65
N GLN A 210 -8.14 31.30 -10.71
CA GLN A 210 -6.92 30.52 -10.91
C GLN A 210 -7.23 29.03 -11.00
N ARG A 211 -6.35 28.27 -11.64
CA ARG A 211 -6.50 26.83 -11.86
C ARG A 211 -5.20 26.11 -11.57
N VAL A 212 -5.29 24.83 -11.25
CA VAL A 212 -4.14 23.92 -11.23
C VAL A 212 -4.28 22.92 -12.37
N PHE A 213 -3.22 22.73 -13.13
CA PHE A 213 -3.10 21.66 -14.10
C PHE A 213 -2.47 20.46 -13.39
N HIS A 214 -3.30 19.57 -12.86
CA HIS A 214 -2.85 18.34 -12.22
C HIS A 214 -2.42 17.35 -13.30
N LEU A 215 -1.13 17.04 -13.36
CA LEU A 215 -0.53 16.04 -14.23
C LEU A 215 -0.74 14.65 -13.63
N MET A 216 -1.20 13.74 -14.48
CA MET A 216 -1.43 12.33 -14.16
C MET A 216 -1.04 11.45 -15.35
N GLY A 217 -1.20 10.12 -15.25
CA GLY A 217 -0.82 9.18 -16.31
C GLY A 217 0.51 8.49 -16.01
N GLU A 218 0.84 7.47 -16.81
CA GLU A 218 2.20 6.92 -16.80
C GLU A 218 3.21 8.02 -17.20
N PRO A 219 4.48 7.97 -16.73
CA PRO A 219 5.45 9.03 -17.00
C PRO A 219 5.69 9.31 -18.49
N SER A 220 5.54 8.29 -19.34
CA SER A 220 5.69 8.37 -20.80
C SER A 220 4.39 8.73 -21.55
N GLN A 221 3.25 8.81 -20.86
CA GLN A 221 1.91 9.01 -21.43
C GLN A 221 1.06 9.93 -20.53
N THR A 222 1.65 11.03 -20.08
CA THR A 222 0.96 11.94 -19.16
C THR A 222 -0.30 12.56 -19.78
N ARG A 223 -1.27 12.86 -18.92
CA ARG A 223 -2.48 13.62 -19.16
C ARG A 223 -2.57 14.70 -18.08
N HIS A 224 -3.57 15.56 -18.18
CA HIS A 224 -3.83 16.52 -17.12
C HIS A 224 -5.33 16.68 -16.88
N ILE A 225 -5.64 17.12 -15.66
CA ILE A 225 -6.97 17.58 -15.27
C ILE A 225 -6.84 19.02 -14.80
N VAL A 226 -7.72 19.89 -15.30
CA VAL A 226 -7.80 21.28 -14.84
C VAL A 226 -8.67 21.32 -13.58
N ILE A 227 -8.09 21.82 -12.50
CA ILE A 227 -8.64 21.79 -11.14
C ILE A 227 -8.92 23.22 -10.66
N ALA A 228 -10.09 23.45 -10.07
CA ALA A 228 -10.46 24.68 -9.40
C ALA A 228 -10.23 24.58 -7.87
N ASN A 229 -10.49 25.69 -7.16
CA ASN A 229 -10.41 25.71 -5.70
C ASN A 229 -11.41 24.70 -5.09
N GLU A 230 -10.99 24.00 -4.03
CA GLU A 230 -11.77 23.00 -3.30
C GLU A 230 -12.21 21.78 -4.12
N GLU A 231 -11.49 21.47 -5.19
CA GLU A 231 -11.66 20.25 -5.96
C GLU A 231 -10.54 19.25 -5.66
N ALA A 232 -10.85 17.97 -5.79
CA ALA A 232 -9.92 16.88 -5.53
C ALA A 232 -9.65 16.00 -6.75
N VAL A 233 -8.53 15.28 -6.70
CA VAL A 233 -8.11 14.28 -7.70
C VAL A 233 -7.74 12.98 -7.01
N ILE A 234 -8.23 11.87 -7.54
CA ILE A 234 -7.81 10.51 -7.21
C ILE A 234 -6.63 10.15 -8.12
N SER A 235 -5.45 9.92 -7.56
CA SER A 235 -4.26 9.47 -8.28
C SER A 235 -4.07 7.95 -8.12
N PRO A 236 -4.19 7.16 -9.19
CA PRO A 236 -3.89 5.74 -9.16
C PRO A 236 -2.42 5.45 -8.86
N PRO A 237 -2.08 4.25 -8.30
CA PRO A 237 -0.69 3.87 -8.01
C PRO A 237 0.26 3.92 -9.23
N TRP A 238 -0.26 3.63 -10.43
CA TRP A 238 0.48 3.64 -11.69
C TRP A 238 0.65 5.05 -12.31
N SER A 239 0.01 6.06 -11.73
CA SER A 239 -0.01 7.43 -12.24
C SER A 239 1.04 8.29 -11.55
N VAL A 240 1.62 9.24 -12.28
CA VAL A 240 2.29 10.37 -11.65
C VAL A 240 1.27 11.27 -10.95
N HIS A 241 1.74 12.07 -10.01
CA HIS A 241 0.96 13.10 -9.33
C HIS A 241 1.81 14.35 -9.21
N ALA A 242 1.61 15.28 -10.14
CA ALA A 242 2.25 16.60 -10.12
C ALA A 242 1.24 17.66 -10.53
N GLY A 243 1.57 18.93 -10.37
CA GLY A 243 0.60 20.00 -10.49
C GLY A 243 1.27 21.33 -10.69
N ALA A 244 0.81 22.07 -11.68
CA ALA A 244 1.21 23.45 -11.94
C ALA A 244 0.02 24.39 -11.77
N GLY A 245 0.09 25.26 -10.77
CA GLY A 245 -0.88 26.33 -10.57
C GLY A 245 -0.68 27.49 -11.56
N THR A 246 -1.74 28.23 -11.84
CA THR A 246 -1.65 29.57 -12.45
C THR A 246 -1.37 30.66 -11.40
N SER A 247 -1.46 30.30 -10.12
CA SER A 247 -0.98 31.07 -8.95
C SER A 247 -0.47 30.09 -7.87
N SER A 248 0.04 30.60 -6.76
CA SER A 248 0.26 29.79 -5.56
C SER A 248 -1.06 29.24 -5.02
N TYR A 249 -0.99 28.10 -4.34
CA TYR A 249 -2.11 27.36 -3.77
C TYR A 249 -1.64 26.53 -2.58
N THR A 250 -2.59 25.93 -1.88
CA THR A 250 -2.35 24.87 -0.90
C THR A 250 -2.97 23.57 -1.43
N PHE A 251 -2.36 22.43 -1.15
CA PHE A 251 -3.01 21.16 -1.42
C PHE A 251 -2.79 20.16 -0.29
N CYS A 252 -3.84 19.44 0.08
CA CYS A 252 -3.77 18.30 0.98
C CYS A 252 -3.51 17.04 0.15
N TRP A 253 -2.54 16.25 0.60
CA TRP A 253 -2.24 14.94 0.06
C TRP A 253 -2.53 13.90 1.13
N ALA A 254 -3.04 12.76 0.71
CA ALA A 254 -3.22 11.60 1.56
C ALA A 254 -2.86 10.33 0.82
N MET A 255 -2.27 9.39 1.55
CA MET A 255 -1.80 8.11 1.02
C MET A 255 -2.26 6.98 1.93
N ALA A 256 -2.39 5.78 1.35
CA ALA A 256 -2.61 4.54 2.11
C ALA A 256 -1.81 3.39 1.47
N GLY A 257 -1.07 2.62 2.28
CA GLY A 257 -0.36 1.38 1.89
C GLY A 257 0.61 0.87 2.96
N ALA A 258 1.60 0.03 2.59
CA ALA A 258 2.43 -0.72 3.55
C ALA A 258 3.85 -0.16 3.78
N ASP A 259 4.33 -0.25 5.02
CA ASP A 259 5.74 -0.08 5.42
C ASP A 259 6.52 -1.39 5.24
N VAL A 260 7.76 -1.34 4.74
CA VAL A 260 8.53 -2.53 4.37
C VAL A 260 9.80 -2.69 5.18
N ILE A 261 9.95 -3.82 5.88
CA ILE A 261 11.22 -4.23 6.49
C ILE A 261 11.89 -5.26 5.59
N CYS A 262 12.98 -4.88 4.93
CA CYS A 262 13.78 -5.79 4.12
C CYS A 262 14.76 -6.57 4.99
N VAL A 263 14.67 -7.90 4.99
CA VAL A 263 15.56 -8.75 5.79
C VAL A 263 16.44 -9.58 4.87
N GLY A 264 17.76 -9.50 5.06
CA GLY A 264 18.69 -10.28 4.28
C GLY A 264 20.11 -10.28 4.82
N ARG A 265 20.94 -11.17 4.28
CA ARG A 265 22.36 -11.33 4.68
C ARG A 265 23.29 -10.18 4.24
N ARG A 266 22.75 -9.19 3.54
CA ARG A 266 23.43 -7.97 3.04
C ARG A 266 22.45 -6.82 3.13
N THR A 267 22.95 -5.59 3.09
CA THR A 267 22.09 -4.40 3.02
C THR A 267 21.20 -4.45 1.78
N CYS A 268 19.98 -3.93 1.93
CA CYS A 268 18.99 -3.89 0.86
C CYS A 268 18.90 -2.49 0.26
N ASP A 269 20.02 -1.75 0.21
CA ASP A 269 20.07 -0.31 -0.07
C ASP A 269 19.41 0.05 -1.40
N GLU A 270 19.62 -0.76 -2.44
CA GLU A 270 18.96 -0.56 -3.74
C GLU A 270 17.43 -0.69 -3.63
N THR A 271 16.94 -1.70 -2.91
CA THR A 271 15.50 -1.89 -2.68
C THR A 271 14.93 -0.78 -1.81
N LEU A 272 15.63 -0.37 -0.75
CA LEU A 272 15.24 0.75 0.09
C LEU A 272 15.15 2.03 -0.73
N GLY A 273 16.18 2.33 -1.52
CA GLY A 273 16.21 3.46 -2.46
C GLY A 273 15.01 3.46 -3.40
N ARG A 274 14.74 2.33 -4.07
CA ARG A 274 13.54 2.18 -4.93
C ARG A 274 12.23 2.37 -4.16
N ILE A 275 12.16 1.99 -2.89
CA ILE A 275 10.96 2.19 -2.06
C ILE A 275 10.80 3.65 -1.66
N THR A 276 11.87 4.31 -1.19
CA THR A 276 11.86 5.73 -0.80
C THR A 276 11.70 6.66 -1.99
N ASP A 277 12.31 6.37 -3.14
CA ASP A 277 12.13 7.11 -4.39
C ASP A 277 10.68 7.02 -4.89
N ALA A 278 10.01 5.91 -4.59
CA ALA A 278 8.57 5.72 -4.78
C ALA A 278 7.75 6.18 -3.54
N GLY A 279 8.30 7.08 -2.70
CA GLY A 279 7.65 7.72 -1.55
C GLY A 279 7.29 6.82 -0.36
N GLY A 280 7.74 5.56 -0.35
CA GLY A 280 7.43 4.60 0.71
C GLY A 280 8.42 4.61 1.86
N SER A 281 7.98 4.05 2.99
CA SER A 281 8.85 3.78 4.13
C SER A 281 9.45 2.39 3.99
N ALA A 282 10.78 2.31 4.10
CA ALA A 282 11.46 1.03 4.22
C ALA A 282 12.65 1.12 5.18
N SER A 283 12.91 0.01 5.85
CA SER A 283 14.12 -0.20 6.64
C SER A 283 14.73 -1.56 6.27
N SER A 284 15.98 -1.78 6.67
CA SER A 284 16.64 -3.06 6.46
C SER A 284 17.20 -3.63 7.76
N VAL A 285 17.10 -4.95 7.92
CA VAL A 285 17.71 -5.69 9.03
C VAL A 285 18.63 -6.75 8.45
N LEU A 286 19.88 -6.79 8.93
CA LEU A 286 20.85 -7.78 8.51
C LEU A 286 20.64 -9.08 9.29
N VAL A 287 20.23 -10.13 8.59
CA VAL A 287 20.01 -11.48 9.14
C VAL A 287 20.51 -12.51 8.15
N ASP A 288 21.35 -13.43 8.60
CA ASP A 288 21.76 -14.57 7.80
C ASP A 288 20.93 -15.82 8.17
N PHE A 289 19.99 -16.17 7.29
CA PHE A 289 19.14 -17.35 7.47
C PHE A 289 19.88 -18.68 7.25
N ALA A 290 21.19 -18.66 6.98
CA ALA A 290 22.04 -19.85 7.14
C ALA A 290 22.05 -20.34 8.60
N ASP A 291 21.83 -19.45 9.58
CA ASP A 291 21.33 -19.84 10.90
C ASP A 291 19.79 -19.83 10.88
N PRO A 292 19.13 -21.00 10.96
CA PRO A 292 17.68 -21.07 10.88
C PRO A 292 16.94 -20.39 12.04
N MET A 293 17.61 -20.08 13.14
CA MET A 293 17.00 -19.40 14.29
C MET A 293 17.12 -17.88 14.22
N ALA A 294 17.95 -17.33 13.33
CA ALA A 294 18.30 -15.91 13.33
C ALA A 294 17.12 -14.94 13.11
N GLY A 295 16.02 -15.43 12.50
CA GLY A 295 14.80 -14.63 12.27
C GLY A 295 13.85 -14.50 13.46
N GLN A 296 14.08 -15.20 14.58
CA GLN A 296 13.09 -15.27 15.66
C GLN A 296 12.84 -13.93 16.36
N GLY A 297 13.87 -13.09 16.52
CA GLY A 297 13.77 -11.79 17.19
C GLY A 297 13.21 -10.65 16.33
N LEU A 298 12.87 -10.90 15.06
CA LEU A 298 12.42 -9.85 14.13
C LEU A 298 11.10 -9.19 14.53
N PHE A 299 10.29 -9.87 15.35
CA PHE A 299 8.93 -9.47 15.67
C PHE A 299 8.77 -8.90 17.08
N ASP A 300 9.86 -8.85 17.85
CA ASP A 300 9.83 -8.41 19.24
C ASP A 300 9.46 -6.93 19.35
N GLY A 301 8.29 -6.65 19.93
CA GLY A 301 7.78 -5.30 20.11
C GLY A 301 7.35 -4.57 18.83
N GLN A 302 7.32 -5.26 17.68
CA GLN A 302 6.99 -4.66 16.38
C GLN A 302 5.61 -5.15 15.86
N PRO A 303 4.71 -4.23 15.44
CA PRO A 303 3.40 -4.59 14.90
C PRO A 303 3.50 -5.01 13.43
N ILE A 304 4.15 -6.15 13.15
CA ILE A 304 4.32 -6.66 11.78
C ILE A 304 3.10 -7.47 11.36
N ASP A 305 2.33 -7.00 10.38
CA ASP A 305 1.09 -7.65 9.93
C ASP A 305 1.27 -8.67 8.80
N ILE A 306 2.35 -8.54 8.03
CA ILE A 306 2.63 -9.33 6.84
C ILE A 306 4.03 -9.93 6.92
N LEU A 307 4.14 -11.24 6.68
CA LEU A 307 5.41 -11.94 6.50
C LEU A 307 5.48 -12.54 5.09
N VAL A 308 6.53 -12.21 4.34
CA VAL A 308 6.84 -12.84 3.05
C VAL A 308 8.15 -13.63 3.17
N ASN A 309 8.06 -14.96 3.21
CA ASN A 309 9.24 -15.82 3.26
C ASN A 309 9.80 -16.05 1.86
N ASN A 310 10.62 -15.09 1.41
CA ASN A 310 11.28 -15.11 0.10
C ASN A 310 12.74 -15.60 0.14
N ALA A 311 13.44 -15.48 1.28
CA ALA A 311 14.82 -15.93 1.40
C ALA A 311 14.97 -17.40 0.98
N GLY A 312 15.93 -17.68 0.11
CA GLY A 312 16.15 -19.03 -0.39
C GLY A 312 17.39 -19.14 -1.27
N ILE A 313 17.96 -20.34 -1.30
CA ILE A 313 19.11 -20.70 -2.14
C ILE A 313 18.80 -21.98 -2.93
N ILE A 314 19.67 -22.28 -3.89
CA ILE A 314 19.63 -23.52 -4.67
C ILE A 314 21.05 -24.03 -4.87
N ARG A 315 21.24 -25.35 -4.70
CA ARG A 315 22.49 -26.06 -5.00
C ARG A 315 22.22 -27.09 -6.09
N ARG A 316 23.17 -27.23 -7.02
CA ARG A 316 23.02 -28.07 -8.21
C ARG A 316 24.17 -29.05 -8.31
N ASN A 317 23.88 -30.33 -8.12
CA ASN A 317 24.81 -31.41 -8.43
C ASN A 317 24.02 -32.68 -8.80
N ASP A 318 24.66 -33.64 -9.44
CA ASP A 318 24.04 -34.94 -9.70
C ASP A 318 23.66 -35.59 -8.37
N ALA A 319 22.48 -36.21 -8.30
CA ALA A 319 21.92 -36.67 -7.02
C ALA A 319 22.80 -37.70 -6.31
N VAL A 320 23.59 -38.47 -7.06
CA VAL A 320 24.55 -39.45 -6.53
C VAL A 320 25.82 -38.81 -5.95
N ASP A 321 26.13 -37.58 -6.34
CA ASP A 321 27.31 -36.81 -5.90
C ASP A 321 26.93 -35.60 -5.03
N PHE A 322 25.66 -35.48 -4.67
CA PHE A 322 25.14 -34.35 -3.91
C PHE A 322 25.63 -34.44 -2.46
N THR A 323 26.35 -33.43 -1.98
CA THR A 323 26.97 -33.47 -0.66
C THR A 323 25.96 -33.16 0.45
N GLU A 324 26.27 -33.62 1.66
CA GLU A 324 25.52 -33.27 2.87
C GLU A 324 25.53 -31.76 3.11
N ASP A 325 26.67 -31.09 2.91
CA ASP A 325 26.77 -29.62 3.04
C ASP A 325 25.81 -28.88 2.09
N ASP A 326 25.71 -29.30 0.82
CA ASP A 326 24.78 -28.70 -0.14
C ASP A 326 23.32 -29.04 0.20
N TRP A 327 23.09 -30.19 0.85
CA TRP A 327 21.77 -30.58 1.33
C TRP A 327 21.34 -29.70 2.50
N ASP A 328 22.14 -29.65 3.55
CA ASP A 328 21.88 -28.92 4.78
C ASP A 328 21.75 -27.42 4.50
N ALA A 329 22.65 -26.82 3.72
CA ALA A 329 22.57 -25.40 3.40
C ALA A 329 21.22 -25.01 2.78
N VAL A 330 20.67 -25.84 1.88
CA VAL A 330 19.37 -25.58 1.25
C VAL A 330 18.22 -25.84 2.22
N MET A 331 18.28 -26.92 2.99
CA MET A 331 17.22 -27.28 3.94
C MET A 331 17.11 -26.28 5.10
N ASP A 332 18.25 -25.84 5.63
CA ASP A 332 18.34 -24.85 6.70
C ASP A 332 17.72 -23.51 6.26
N VAL A 333 18.08 -22.98 5.09
CA VAL A 333 17.54 -21.70 4.60
C VAL A 333 16.10 -21.85 4.08
N ASN A 334 15.83 -22.78 3.16
CA ASN A 334 14.58 -22.78 2.41
C ASN A 334 13.39 -23.33 3.19
N LEU A 335 13.64 -24.15 4.22
CA LEU A 335 12.58 -24.85 4.95
C LEU A 335 12.61 -24.56 6.45
N LYS A 336 13.74 -24.78 7.11
CA LYS A 336 13.84 -24.64 8.57
C LYS A 336 13.75 -23.19 9.00
N ALA A 337 14.53 -22.29 8.40
CA ALA A 337 14.50 -20.87 8.69
C ALA A 337 13.12 -20.27 8.40
N LEU A 338 12.51 -20.67 7.27
CA LEU A 338 11.13 -20.30 6.92
C LEU A 338 10.15 -20.70 8.03
N PHE A 339 10.19 -21.95 8.49
CA PHE A 339 9.28 -22.43 9.53
C PHE A 339 9.45 -21.66 10.84
N PHE A 340 10.68 -21.53 11.33
CA PHE A 340 10.93 -20.91 12.65
C PHE A 340 10.71 -19.38 12.63
N THR A 341 10.99 -18.71 11.51
CA THR A 341 10.63 -17.29 11.33
C THR A 341 9.11 -17.12 11.30
N THR A 342 8.40 -18.00 10.57
CA THR A 342 6.93 -17.99 10.51
C THR A 342 6.29 -18.29 11.86
N GLN A 343 6.87 -19.20 12.63
CA GLN A 343 6.43 -19.50 13.99
C GLN A 343 6.61 -18.29 14.91
N ALA A 344 7.74 -17.58 14.82
CA ALA A 344 7.97 -16.36 15.61
C ALA A 344 6.98 -15.26 15.24
N PHE A 345 6.73 -15.05 13.95
CA PHE A 345 5.68 -14.15 13.47
C PHE A 345 4.30 -14.51 14.04
N ALA A 346 3.92 -15.79 13.97
CA ALA A 346 2.64 -16.25 14.49
C ALA A 346 2.52 -16.05 16.00
N LYS A 347 3.58 -16.30 16.77
CA LYS A 347 3.61 -16.02 18.22
C LYS A 347 3.36 -14.54 18.50
N ALA A 348 4.04 -13.65 17.79
CA ALA A 348 3.84 -12.20 17.93
C ALA A 348 2.44 -11.75 17.49
N ALA A 349 1.92 -12.29 16.38
CA ALA A 349 0.60 -11.98 15.87
C ALA A 349 -0.52 -12.45 16.81
N LEU A 350 -0.41 -13.65 17.36
CA LEU A 350 -1.36 -14.18 18.34
C LEU A 350 -1.33 -13.38 19.64
N ALA A 351 -0.15 -12.97 20.11
CA ALA A 351 -0.01 -12.15 21.32
C ALA A 351 -0.74 -10.79 21.21
N ARG A 352 -0.90 -10.26 20.00
CA ARG A 352 -1.61 -8.99 19.72
C ARG A 352 -3.05 -9.16 19.19
N GLY A 353 -3.64 -10.35 19.27
CA GLY A 353 -5.05 -10.57 18.90
C GLY A 353 -5.30 -11.22 17.53
N GLY A 354 -4.28 -11.86 16.94
CA GLY A 354 -4.47 -12.87 15.88
C GLY A 354 -4.53 -12.37 14.45
N GLN A 355 -4.24 -11.11 14.15
CA GLN A 355 -4.28 -10.61 12.77
C GLN A 355 -2.90 -10.74 12.09
N GLY A 356 -2.83 -11.53 11.01
CA GLY A 356 -1.61 -11.69 10.24
C GLY A 356 -1.80 -12.32 8.86
N ARG A 357 -0.83 -12.08 7.97
CA ARG A 357 -0.76 -12.66 6.62
C ARG A 357 0.64 -13.23 6.39
N VAL A 358 0.71 -14.46 5.91
CA VAL A 358 1.97 -15.13 5.56
C VAL A 358 1.91 -15.56 4.09
N VAL A 359 2.90 -15.14 3.32
CA VAL A 359 3.13 -15.58 1.94
C VAL A 359 4.48 -16.30 1.86
N ASN A 360 4.44 -17.61 1.69
CA ASN A 360 5.63 -18.41 1.45
C ASN A 360 5.97 -18.44 -0.05
N ILE A 361 7.26 -18.42 -0.39
CA ILE A 361 7.69 -18.63 -1.78
C ILE A 361 7.99 -20.11 -2.00
N ALA A 362 7.06 -20.79 -2.66
CA ALA A 362 7.16 -22.17 -3.10
C ALA A 362 7.95 -22.26 -4.43
N SER A 363 7.62 -23.22 -5.29
CA SER A 363 8.21 -23.37 -6.63
C SER A 363 7.31 -24.24 -7.51
N LEU A 364 7.51 -24.21 -8.83
CA LEU A 364 7.12 -25.33 -9.70
C LEU A 364 7.60 -26.68 -9.17
N LEU A 365 8.78 -26.71 -8.54
CA LEU A 365 9.33 -27.91 -7.90
C LEU A 365 8.65 -28.30 -6.58
N SER A 366 7.55 -27.63 -6.19
CA SER A 366 6.60 -28.13 -5.20
C SER A 366 5.59 -29.12 -5.81
N PHE A 367 5.54 -29.20 -7.14
CA PHE A 367 4.62 -30.05 -7.93
C PHE A 367 5.36 -31.02 -8.86
N GLN A 368 6.64 -30.74 -9.16
CA GLN A 368 7.48 -31.51 -10.07
C GLN A 368 8.81 -31.88 -9.40
N GLY A 369 9.45 -32.95 -9.85
CA GLY A 369 10.70 -33.44 -9.25
C GLY A 369 11.95 -32.62 -9.62
N GLY A 370 12.02 -32.10 -10.85
CA GLY A 370 13.24 -31.49 -11.37
C GLY A 370 14.40 -32.49 -11.50
N ILE A 371 15.61 -31.98 -11.80
CA ILE A 371 16.84 -32.79 -11.85
C ILE A 371 18.00 -32.01 -11.23
N ARG A 372 18.94 -32.74 -10.61
CA ARG A 372 20.18 -32.20 -10.00
C ARG A 372 19.99 -31.24 -8.82
N VAL A 373 18.79 -31.20 -8.23
CA VAL A 373 18.44 -30.25 -7.15
C VAL A 373 17.68 -30.92 -6.00
N PRO A 374 18.12 -32.08 -5.48
CA PRO A 374 17.35 -32.91 -4.55
C PRO A 374 16.89 -32.15 -3.30
N SER A 375 17.77 -31.36 -2.65
CA SER A 375 17.42 -30.58 -1.45
C SER A 375 16.48 -29.40 -1.75
N TYR A 376 16.58 -28.79 -2.93
CA TYR A 376 15.65 -27.74 -3.35
C TYR A 376 14.25 -28.31 -3.61
N THR A 377 14.15 -29.43 -4.32
CA THR A 377 12.88 -30.12 -4.54
C THR A 377 12.26 -30.54 -3.21
N ALA A 378 13.04 -31.16 -2.32
CA ALA A 378 12.59 -31.56 -0.99
C ALA A 378 12.09 -30.36 -0.16
N SER A 379 12.88 -29.28 -0.09
CA SER A 379 12.49 -28.07 0.65
C SER A 379 11.24 -27.42 0.07
N LYS A 380 11.10 -27.28 -1.26
CA LYS A 380 9.92 -26.65 -1.87
C LYS A 380 8.66 -27.51 -1.78
N HIS A 381 8.74 -28.84 -1.78
CA HIS A 381 7.62 -29.69 -1.37
C HIS A 381 7.27 -29.48 0.11
N GLY A 382 8.29 -29.41 0.98
CA GLY A 382 8.13 -29.11 2.39
C GLY A 382 7.41 -27.78 2.65
N VAL A 383 7.77 -26.71 1.92
CA VAL A 383 7.10 -25.41 2.00
C VAL A 383 5.61 -25.52 1.65
N ALA A 384 5.25 -26.24 0.58
CA ALA A 384 3.84 -26.44 0.23
C ALA A 384 3.07 -27.23 1.30
N GLY A 385 3.72 -28.22 1.93
CA GLY A 385 3.16 -28.97 3.07
C GLY A 385 2.97 -28.08 4.31
N LEU A 386 4.00 -27.32 4.69
CA LEU A 386 3.95 -26.39 5.83
C LEU A 386 2.89 -25.31 5.62
N THR A 387 2.77 -24.73 4.43
CA THR A 387 1.71 -23.75 4.14
C THR A 387 0.31 -24.29 4.48
N LYS A 388 0.02 -25.55 4.14
CA LYS A 388 -1.26 -26.20 4.47
C LYS A 388 -1.40 -26.47 5.96
N LEU A 389 -0.35 -27.02 6.59
CA LEU A 389 -0.34 -27.28 8.03
C LEU A 389 -0.62 -26.01 8.83
N LEU A 390 0.11 -24.94 8.55
CA LEU A 390 0.02 -23.68 9.29
C LEU A 390 -1.33 -23.02 9.06
N ALA A 391 -1.90 -23.12 7.86
CA ALA A 391 -3.27 -22.70 7.59
C ALA A 391 -4.28 -23.48 8.43
N ASN A 392 -4.18 -24.81 8.49
CA ASN A 392 -5.07 -25.65 9.30
C ASN A 392 -5.05 -25.24 10.79
N GLU A 393 -3.88 -24.89 11.32
CA GLU A 393 -3.73 -24.56 12.74
C GLU A 393 -4.11 -23.12 13.09
N TRP A 394 -3.95 -22.17 12.17
CA TRP A 394 -3.99 -20.73 12.48
C TRP A 394 -5.09 -19.94 11.77
N ALA A 395 -5.76 -20.50 10.77
CA ALA A 395 -6.85 -19.81 10.06
C ALA A 395 -7.95 -19.30 11.01
N ALA A 396 -8.44 -20.17 11.91
CA ALA A 396 -9.45 -19.81 12.91
C ALA A 396 -8.93 -18.81 13.96
N LYS A 397 -7.61 -18.60 14.02
CA LYS A 397 -6.95 -17.65 14.92
C LYS A 397 -6.62 -16.32 14.23
N GLY A 398 -7.11 -16.11 13.00
CA GLY A 398 -7.00 -14.86 12.24
C GLY A 398 -5.75 -14.72 11.37
N ILE A 399 -4.90 -15.76 11.28
CA ILE A 399 -3.68 -15.75 10.48
C ILE A 399 -3.94 -16.51 9.17
N ASN A 400 -3.87 -15.81 8.03
CA ASN A 400 -3.93 -16.44 6.71
C ASN A 400 -2.52 -16.85 6.28
N VAL A 401 -2.33 -18.12 5.92
CA VAL A 401 -1.07 -18.65 5.41
C VAL A 401 -1.28 -19.23 4.02
N ASN A 402 -0.59 -18.67 3.03
CA ASN A 402 -0.63 -19.11 1.64
C ASN A 402 0.79 -19.11 1.05
N ALA A 403 0.93 -19.58 -0.18
CA ALA A 403 2.17 -19.53 -0.93
C ALA A 403 1.95 -19.07 -2.36
N VAL A 404 2.99 -18.46 -2.94
CA VAL A 404 3.12 -18.29 -4.39
C VAL A 404 4.14 -19.31 -4.89
N ALA A 405 3.83 -19.99 -6.00
CA ALA A 405 4.76 -20.85 -6.72
C ALA A 405 5.17 -20.18 -8.03
N PRO A 406 6.32 -19.48 -8.06
CA PRO A 406 6.83 -18.87 -9.28
C PRO A 406 7.18 -19.92 -10.33
N GLY A 407 6.93 -19.57 -11.59
CA GLY A 407 7.43 -20.28 -12.76
C GLY A 407 8.90 -20.05 -13.03
N TYR A 408 9.25 -20.00 -14.32
CA TYR A 408 10.58 -19.61 -14.78
C TYR A 408 10.69 -18.09 -14.82
N ILE A 409 11.28 -17.52 -13.76
CA ILE A 409 11.40 -16.07 -13.56
C ILE A 409 12.81 -15.58 -13.89
N GLU A 410 12.91 -14.41 -14.49
CA GLU A 410 14.13 -13.68 -14.84
C GLU A 410 14.91 -13.22 -13.59
N THR A 411 15.79 -14.07 -13.08
CA THR A 411 16.60 -13.81 -11.88
C THR A 411 17.97 -14.48 -11.98
N ASN A 412 18.85 -14.25 -11.00
CA ASN A 412 20.14 -14.93 -10.91
C ASN A 412 19.99 -16.47 -10.89
N ASN A 413 18.89 -17.01 -10.34
CA ASN A 413 18.67 -18.45 -10.28
C ASN A 413 18.50 -19.11 -11.65
N THR A 414 18.10 -18.35 -12.67
CA THR A 414 17.80 -18.83 -14.03
C THR A 414 18.77 -18.29 -15.08
N GLU A 415 19.74 -17.45 -14.70
CA GLU A 415 20.72 -16.85 -15.59
C GLU A 415 21.46 -17.89 -16.46
N ALA A 416 21.98 -18.95 -15.85
CA ALA A 416 22.66 -20.03 -16.58
C ALA A 416 21.74 -20.77 -17.57
N LEU A 417 20.44 -20.87 -17.27
CA LEU A 417 19.47 -21.51 -18.17
C LEU A 417 19.10 -20.59 -19.35
N ARG A 418 19.07 -19.27 -19.12
CA ARG A 418 18.79 -18.26 -20.15
C ARG A 418 19.98 -18.04 -21.08
N ALA A 419 21.20 -18.15 -20.56
CA ALA A 419 22.43 -17.99 -21.32
C ALA A 419 22.72 -19.17 -22.28
N ASP A 420 22.13 -20.34 -22.01
CA ASP A 420 22.17 -21.51 -22.91
C ASP A 420 21.01 -21.43 -23.92
N PRO A 421 21.29 -21.21 -25.23
CA PRO A 421 20.25 -21.01 -26.23
C PRO A 421 19.30 -22.19 -26.40
N GLU A 422 19.80 -23.42 -26.29
CA GLU A 422 18.99 -24.63 -26.46
C GLU A 422 18.06 -24.83 -25.25
N ARG A 423 18.61 -24.65 -24.04
CA ARG A 423 17.82 -24.74 -22.80
C ARG A 423 16.81 -23.61 -22.71
N ASN A 424 17.20 -22.39 -23.05
CA ASN A 424 16.31 -21.23 -23.05
C ASN A 424 15.12 -21.46 -23.99
N LYS A 425 15.38 -21.87 -25.24
CA LYS A 425 14.33 -22.19 -26.21
C LYS A 425 13.44 -23.33 -25.71
N SER A 426 14.03 -24.43 -25.24
CA SER A 426 13.27 -25.57 -24.73
C SER A 426 12.37 -25.23 -23.53
N ILE A 427 12.74 -24.25 -22.71
CA ILE A 427 11.90 -23.78 -21.60
C ILE A 427 10.78 -22.90 -22.15
N LEU A 428 11.11 -21.89 -22.96
CA LEU A 428 10.14 -20.97 -23.55
C LEU A 428 9.06 -21.67 -24.37
N ASP A 429 9.44 -22.67 -25.18
CA ASP A 429 8.51 -23.47 -25.99
C ASP A 429 7.45 -24.22 -25.14
N ARG A 430 7.68 -24.34 -23.82
CA ARG A 430 6.77 -24.99 -22.87
C ARG A 430 6.06 -24.04 -21.93
N ILE A 431 6.37 -22.74 -21.97
CA ILE A 431 5.63 -21.72 -21.21
C ILE A 431 4.53 -21.19 -22.14
N PRO A 432 3.23 -21.47 -21.87
CA PRO A 432 2.15 -20.98 -22.72
C PRO A 432 2.12 -19.47 -22.93
N ALA A 433 2.51 -18.67 -21.93
CA ALA A 433 2.64 -17.23 -22.05
C ALA A 433 3.77 -16.76 -22.99
N GLY A 434 4.64 -17.67 -23.46
CA GLY A 434 5.68 -17.40 -24.45
C GLY A 434 6.81 -16.49 -23.97
N ARG A 435 6.92 -16.22 -22.67
CA ARG A 435 7.96 -15.38 -22.07
C ARG A 435 8.39 -15.91 -20.69
N TRP A 436 9.58 -15.51 -20.27
CA TRP A 436 9.96 -15.62 -18.86
C TRP A 436 9.08 -14.70 -18.01
N GLY A 437 8.82 -15.10 -16.76
CA GLY A 437 8.19 -14.22 -15.79
C GLY A 437 9.18 -13.20 -15.24
N GLU A 438 8.68 -12.08 -14.75
CA GLU A 438 9.46 -11.03 -14.10
C GLU A 438 9.08 -10.92 -12.61
N ALA A 439 9.85 -10.15 -11.83
CA ALA A 439 9.55 -9.95 -10.41
C ALA A 439 8.17 -9.30 -10.19
N SER A 440 7.74 -8.42 -11.11
CA SER A 440 6.44 -7.74 -11.11
C SER A 440 5.26 -8.73 -11.23
N ASP A 441 5.41 -9.81 -12.00
CA ASP A 441 4.39 -10.85 -12.13
C ASP A 441 4.10 -11.53 -10.77
N ILE A 442 5.14 -11.74 -9.97
CA ILE A 442 5.04 -12.34 -8.62
C ILE A 442 4.48 -11.34 -7.61
N ALA A 443 4.87 -10.07 -7.72
CA ALA A 443 4.49 -9.02 -6.78
C ALA A 443 2.97 -8.87 -6.65
N GLY A 444 2.24 -8.84 -7.76
CA GLY A 444 0.77 -8.70 -7.74
C GLY A 444 0.06 -9.84 -6.99
N ALA A 445 0.52 -11.08 -7.19
CA ALA A 445 -0.02 -12.25 -6.50
C ALA A 445 0.29 -12.22 -5.00
N ALA A 446 1.50 -11.82 -4.61
CA ALA A 446 1.87 -11.66 -3.21
C ALA A 446 1.01 -10.59 -2.53
N VAL A 447 0.81 -9.43 -3.18
CA VAL A 447 -0.06 -8.36 -2.67
C VAL A 447 -1.49 -8.87 -2.48
N TYR A 448 -2.08 -9.53 -3.49
CA TYR A 448 -3.42 -10.10 -3.39
C TYR A 448 -3.58 -10.98 -2.14
N LEU A 449 -2.64 -11.91 -1.90
CA LEU A 449 -2.65 -12.83 -0.76
C LEU A 449 -2.48 -12.12 0.60
N CYS A 450 -1.93 -10.90 0.61
CA CYS A 450 -1.81 -10.06 1.79
C CYS A 450 -3.05 -9.19 2.05
N THR A 451 -3.98 -9.08 1.10
CA THR A 451 -5.18 -8.22 1.26
C THR A 451 -6.38 -8.98 1.84
N PRO A 452 -7.41 -8.28 2.33
CA PRO A 452 -8.70 -8.90 2.66
C PRO A 452 -9.38 -9.64 1.51
N ALA A 453 -9.03 -9.34 0.24
CA ALA A 453 -9.59 -10.06 -0.91
C ALA A 453 -9.21 -11.55 -0.94
N ALA A 454 -8.12 -11.91 -0.26
CA ALA A 454 -7.71 -13.30 -0.02
C ALA A 454 -8.12 -13.82 1.36
N GLY A 455 -9.05 -13.14 2.07
CA GLY A 455 -9.41 -13.45 3.46
C GLY A 455 -9.98 -14.86 3.67
N TYR A 456 -10.56 -15.45 2.63
CA TYR A 456 -11.07 -16.83 2.62
C TYR A 456 -10.16 -17.82 1.87
N VAL A 457 -8.97 -17.38 1.44
CA VAL A 457 -7.94 -18.23 0.83
C VAL A 457 -6.97 -18.65 1.92
N HIS A 458 -6.87 -19.97 2.14
CA HIS A 458 -6.04 -20.57 3.18
C HIS A 458 -5.35 -21.83 2.66
N GLY A 459 -4.07 -22.00 2.98
CA GLY A 459 -3.28 -23.18 2.60
C GLY A 459 -3.04 -23.32 1.10
N ALA A 460 -3.38 -22.29 0.30
CA ALA A 460 -3.27 -22.32 -1.14
C ALA A 460 -1.83 -22.13 -1.60
N VAL A 461 -1.47 -22.78 -2.71
CA VAL A 461 -0.23 -22.54 -3.43
C VAL A 461 -0.63 -21.98 -4.80
N LEU A 462 -0.58 -20.67 -4.94
CA LEU A 462 -0.97 -19.98 -6.17
C LEU A 462 0.17 -20.04 -7.19
N ASN A 463 -0.08 -20.70 -8.31
CA ASN A 463 0.88 -20.80 -9.41
C ASN A 463 0.92 -19.49 -10.20
N VAL A 464 2.10 -18.91 -10.33
CA VAL A 464 2.35 -17.72 -11.16
C VAL A 464 3.46 -18.08 -12.13
N ASP A 465 3.07 -18.81 -13.17
CA ASP A 465 4.02 -19.60 -13.97
C ASP A 465 3.83 -19.49 -15.49
N GLY A 466 3.02 -18.53 -15.95
CA GLY A 466 2.72 -18.36 -17.37
C GLY A 466 2.01 -19.56 -18.01
N GLY A 467 1.38 -20.42 -17.20
CA GLY A 467 0.66 -21.62 -17.64
C GLY A 467 1.52 -22.90 -17.64
N TRP A 468 2.73 -22.86 -17.09
CA TRP A 468 3.66 -24.00 -17.11
C TRP A 468 3.05 -25.31 -16.59
N LEU A 469 2.36 -25.29 -15.44
CA LEU A 469 1.76 -26.51 -14.87
C LEU A 469 0.43 -26.91 -15.52
N ALA A 470 -0.16 -26.03 -16.34
CA ALA A 470 -1.33 -26.38 -17.14
C ALA A 470 -0.95 -27.21 -18.39
N ARG A 471 0.31 -27.14 -18.81
CA ARG A 471 0.86 -27.86 -19.97
C ARG A 471 1.42 -29.22 -19.57
#